data_AF-A0A182TRJ3-F1
#
_entry.id   AF-A0A182TRJ3-F1
#
_cell.length_a   1.000
_cell.length_b   1.000
_cell.length_c   1.000
_cell.angle_alpha   90.00
_cell.angle_beta   90.00
_cell.angle_gamma   90.00
#
_symmetry.space_group_name_H-M   'P 1'
#
loop_
_entity.id
_entity.type
_entity.pdbx_description
1 polymer ?
#
loop_
_entity_poly.entity_id
_entity_poly.type
_entity_poly.pdbx_seq_one_letter_code
_entity_poly.pdbx_strand_id
1 'polypeptide(L)'
;MTNVRWTISSTMLTVVLSCLLALLPAHTEASTSSVFKALVIGTNTQAVTSSTLSWEKFSEAETHLQFAVRTFEPEPHSRETSESEQLHPLSYVCRVEIEGIFTAGHTVTEDTVTVCIVAAQLSEVERHHAFEVLINMGGGGKLKWQPWSRYHAGIFGGAVSAGMGKFSDYYVARTRARQGEGHHHHAGHDGYVVGNFDPNVKLTGRINAPLPGSTTSTEHEHGDILVEIEPVKYELRSIKQNKLRTIIKKNTTVLGSTILSNTDERTSLAETVITYDYMKEIYWGKHEGVVQGLFTKVYDSRSQQTSNVTWGIKSATRHVETKSVNTMLEPGTAINVTLFGNYTEMEAPYTAMLKAYYDDNSDPVSRKINSIMVSRDMEDVKMEYSPVYWIENGTLVPTTTTTTTTTTTTTTTTTTTTTSTTEATTSLRPVPINSTPVEGGTMIDEDGMSNEIGHAPSTSRDLDVSRSNEKLEGSLDNMSSRSRSRSPNGATGSLKEVTTLSIWLGAVSLVLALRRN
;
A
#
# COMPACT_ATOMS: atom_id res chain seq x y z
N MET A 1 -40.47 -27.97 54.66
CA MET A 1 -39.22 -27.26 54.32
C MET A 1 -38.24 -28.27 53.74
N THR A 2 -38.12 -28.35 52.42
CA THR A 2 -37.17 -29.27 51.75
C THR A 2 -36.47 -28.50 50.63
N ASN A 3 -35.24 -28.08 50.92
CA ASN A 3 -34.35 -27.43 49.95
C ASN A 3 -33.64 -28.52 49.12
N VAL A 4 -33.94 -28.60 47.83
CA VAL A 4 -33.23 -29.46 46.88
C VAL A 4 -32.07 -28.65 46.30
N ARG A 5 -30.84 -28.95 46.74
CA ARG A 5 -29.61 -28.41 46.16
C ARG A 5 -29.30 -29.17 44.86
N TRP A 6 -29.38 -28.47 43.73
CA TRP A 6 -28.88 -28.95 42.45
C TRP A 6 -27.37 -28.74 42.37
N THR A 7 -26.60 -29.80 42.60
CA THR A 7 -25.18 -29.85 42.24
C THR A 7 -25.06 -30.17 40.77
N ILE A 8 -25.04 -29.13 39.93
CA ILE A 8 -24.69 -29.26 38.51
C ILE A 8 -23.19 -29.59 38.46
N SER A 9 -22.88 -30.81 38.02
CA SER A 9 -21.51 -31.32 37.94
C SER A 9 -20.68 -30.43 37.01
N SER A 10 -19.63 -29.82 37.55
CA SER A 10 -18.66 -28.97 36.84
C SER A 10 -18.08 -29.63 35.58
N THR A 11 -18.08 -30.97 35.55
CA THR A 11 -17.59 -31.76 34.41
C THR A 11 -18.50 -31.71 33.19
N MET A 12 -19.81 -31.53 33.35
CA MET A 12 -20.74 -31.41 32.23
C MET A 12 -20.63 -30.02 31.57
N LEU A 13 -20.38 -28.98 32.36
CA LEU A 13 -20.20 -27.62 31.82
C LEU A 13 -18.93 -27.52 30.97
N THR A 14 -17.84 -28.17 31.37
CA THR A 14 -16.58 -28.19 30.62
C THR A 14 -16.68 -28.97 29.31
N VAL A 15 -17.43 -30.07 29.28
CA VAL A 15 -17.64 -30.86 28.05
C VAL A 15 -18.51 -30.11 27.05
N VAL A 16 -19.58 -29.45 27.52
CA VAL A 16 -20.44 -28.63 26.67
C VAL A 16 -19.68 -27.41 26.11
N LEU A 17 -18.86 -26.75 26.94
CA LEU A 17 -18.04 -25.61 26.49
C LEU A 17 -16.94 -26.05 25.50
N SER A 18 -16.34 -27.23 25.70
CA SER A 18 -15.37 -27.82 24.76
C SER A 18 -16.01 -28.21 23.43
N CYS A 19 -17.22 -28.78 23.42
CA CYS A 19 -17.96 -29.07 22.19
C CYS A 19 -18.40 -27.78 21.47
N LEU A 20 -18.79 -26.73 22.19
CA LEU A 20 -19.13 -25.42 21.62
C LEU A 20 -17.91 -24.70 21.02
N LEU A 21 -16.72 -24.86 21.62
CA LEU A 21 -15.47 -24.34 21.07
C LEU A 21 -15.00 -25.12 19.83
N ALA A 22 -15.31 -26.42 19.73
CA ALA A 22 -15.00 -27.25 18.56
C ALA A 22 -15.99 -27.06 17.38
N LEU A 23 -17.15 -26.45 17.63
CA LEU A 23 -18.15 -26.09 16.62
C LEU A 23 -17.97 -24.67 16.07
N LEU A 24 -16.98 -23.91 16.54
CA LEU A 24 -16.59 -22.67 15.88
C LEU A 24 -15.99 -23.06 14.52
N PRO A 25 -16.50 -22.52 13.39
CA PRO A 25 -15.86 -22.72 12.11
C PRO A 25 -14.43 -22.20 12.23
N ALA A 26 -13.47 -23.12 12.18
CA ALA A 26 -12.09 -22.73 11.94
C ALA A 26 -12.11 -21.99 10.61
N HIS A 27 -11.85 -20.69 10.64
CA HIS A 27 -11.51 -19.96 9.43
C HIS A 27 -10.22 -20.61 8.90
N THR A 28 -10.37 -21.60 8.02
CA THR A 28 -9.27 -22.08 7.20
C THR A 28 -8.90 -20.91 6.31
N GLU A 29 -7.92 -20.13 6.75
CA GLU A 29 -7.26 -19.14 5.90
C GLU A 29 -6.83 -19.89 4.65
N ALA A 30 -7.39 -19.51 3.50
CA ALA A 30 -7.00 -20.06 2.23
C ALA A 30 -5.50 -19.81 2.05
N SER A 31 -4.73 -20.83 1.69
CA SER A 31 -3.31 -20.66 1.38
C SER A 31 -3.19 -19.64 0.25
N THR A 32 -2.48 -18.55 0.51
CA THR A 32 -2.28 -17.46 -0.46
C THR A 32 -0.89 -17.58 -1.10
N SER A 33 -0.81 -17.29 -2.39
CA SER A 33 0.43 -17.20 -3.17
C SER A 33 0.56 -15.81 -3.76
N SER A 34 1.79 -15.30 -3.82
CA SER A 34 2.11 -14.04 -4.47
C SER A 34 1.78 -14.08 -5.96
N VAL A 35 1.29 -12.96 -6.49
CA VAL A 35 1.15 -12.72 -7.94
C VAL A 35 2.37 -11.94 -8.43
N PHE A 36 2.89 -12.30 -9.59
CA PHE A 36 3.95 -11.55 -10.26
C PHE A 36 3.40 -10.81 -11.46
N LYS A 37 4.05 -9.71 -11.84
CA LYS A 37 3.75 -8.94 -13.04
C LYS A 37 5.01 -8.51 -13.76
N ALA A 38 4.88 -8.24 -15.06
CA ALA A 38 5.98 -7.77 -15.87
C ALA A 38 6.29 -6.29 -15.58
N LEU A 39 7.51 -6.00 -15.16
CA LEU A 39 8.11 -4.66 -15.18
C LEU A 39 8.93 -4.52 -16.48
N VAL A 40 8.58 -3.55 -17.31
CA VAL A 40 9.26 -3.29 -18.59
C VAL A 40 10.15 -2.06 -18.43
N ILE A 41 11.46 -2.23 -18.59
CA ILE A 41 12.46 -1.16 -18.53
C ILE A 41 13.27 -1.18 -19.83
N GLY A 42 12.96 -0.25 -20.74
CA GLY A 42 13.53 -0.25 -22.08
C GLY A 42 13.16 -1.54 -22.82
N THR A 43 14.16 -2.35 -23.17
CA THR A 43 13.97 -3.66 -23.83
C THR A 43 13.92 -4.83 -22.85
N ASN A 44 14.20 -4.60 -21.57
CA ASN A 44 14.29 -5.65 -20.56
C ASN A 44 12.96 -5.84 -19.84
N THR A 45 12.61 -7.09 -19.58
CA THR A 45 11.45 -7.49 -18.79
C THR A 45 11.92 -8.16 -17.50
N GLN A 46 11.35 -7.75 -16.38
CA GLN A 46 11.61 -8.35 -15.08
C GLN A 46 10.29 -8.70 -14.40
N ALA A 47 10.26 -9.78 -13.62
CA ALA A 47 9.09 -10.09 -12.80
C ALA A 47 9.17 -9.33 -11.48
N VAL A 48 8.09 -8.63 -11.11
CA VAL A 48 7.94 -7.97 -9.81
C VAL A 48 6.68 -8.46 -9.12
N THR A 49 6.70 -8.53 -7.79
CA THR A 49 5.53 -8.98 -7.02
C THR A 49 4.45 -7.90 -7.00
N SER A 50 3.20 -8.28 -7.26
CA SER A 50 2.04 -7.43 -7.07
C SER A 50 1.77 -7.20 -5.59
N SER A 51 1.41 -5.97 -5.23
CA SER A 51 0.91 -5.63 -3.90
C SER A 51 -0.61 -5.50 -3.85
N THR A 52 -1.29 -5.75 -4.97
CA THR A 52 -2.74 -5.63 -5.11
C THR A 52 -3.44 -6.92 -5.54
N LEU A 53 -2.70 -7.91 -6.01
CA LEU A 53 -3.22 -9.20 -6.46
C LEU A 53 -2.64 -10.37 -5.64
N SER A 54 -3.46 -11.38 -5.38
CA SER A 54 -3.09 -12.65 -4.75
C SER A 54 -3.68 -13.83 -5.53
N TRP A 55 -2.98 -14.97 -5.51
CA TRP A 55 -3.55 -16.25 -5.91
C TRP A 55 -4.02 -16.97 -4.66
N GLU A 56 -5.28 -17.40 -4.63
CA GLU A 56 -5.88 -18.01 -3.43
C GLU A 56 -6.52 -19.36 -3.79
N LYS A 57 -6.27 -20.38 -2.96
CA LYS A 57 -6.88 -21.71 -3.17
C LYS A 57 -8.38 -21.62 -3.03
N PHE A 58 -9.10 -22.01 -4.09
CA PHE A 58 -10.56 -21.96 -4.13
C PHE A 58 -11.18 -22.71 -2.95
N SER A 59 -12.17 -22.09 -2.28
CA SER A 59 -12.73 -22.59 -1.02
C SER A 59 -14.26 -22.75 -1.04
N GLU A 60 -14.89 -22.73 -2.23
CA GLU A 60 -16.35 -22.79 -2.47
C GLU A 60 -17.21 -21.71 -1.76
N ALA A 61 -16.66 -21.00 -0.79
CA ALA A 61 -17.31 -19.93 -0.06
C ALA A 61 -17.57 -18.73 -0.97
N GLU A 62 -18.82 -18.28 -1.06
CA GLU A 62 -19.23 -17.16 -1.90
C GLU A 62 -18.47 -15.86 -1.56
N THR A 63 -18.14 -15.65 -0.28
CA THR A 63 -17.36 -14.49 0.19
C THR A 63 -15.95 -14.44 -0.39
N HIS A 64 -15.37 -15.58 -0.78
CA HIS A 64 -14.05 -15.65 -1.39
C HIS A 64 -14.04 -15.08 -2.81
N LEU A 65 -15.18 -15.13 -3.52
CA LEU A 65 -15.29 -14.64 -4.90
C LEU A 65 -15.65 -13.15 -5.00
N GLN A 66 -15.85 -12.45 -3.88
CA GLN A 66 -16.25 -11.04 -3.86
C GLN A 66 -15.28 -10.14 -4.65
N PHE A 67 -13.97 -10.44 -4.58
CA PHE A 67 -12.91 -9.71 -5.26
C PHE A 67 -12.18 -10.54 -6.32
N ALA A 68 -12.75 -11.67 -6.73
CA ALA A 68 -12.17 -12.50 -7.76
C ALA A 68 -12.20 -11.79 -9.12
N VAL A 69 -11.10 -11.90 -9.86
CA VAL A 69 -10.93 -11.24 -11.16
C VAL A 69 -11.81 -11.92 -12.20
N ARG A 70 -12.77 -11.17 -12.75
CA ARG A 70 -13.70 -11.66 -13.76
C ARG A 70 -13.01 -11.79 -15.12
N THR A 71 -13.40 -12.81 -15.89
CA THR A 71 -12.91 -13.00 -17.27
C THR A 71 -13.45 -11.95 -18.23
N PHE A 72 -14.60 -11.35 -17.92
CA PHE A 72 -15.24 -10.29 -18.66
C PHE A 72 -15.93 -9.32 -17.69
N GLU A 73 -15.86 -8.02 -18.00
CA GLU A 73 -16.58 -6.98 -17.28
C GLU A 73 -17.65 -6.40 -18.22
N PRO A 74 -18.94 -6.52 -17.88
CA PRO A 74 -20.00 -6.02 -18.75
C PRO A 74 -19.97 -4.49 -18.80
N GLU A 75 -20.02 -3.92 -20.00
CA GLU A 75 -20.10 -2.48 -20.22
C GLU A 75 -21.38 -1.90 -19.56
N PRO A 76 -21.28 -0.91 -18.66
CA PRO A 76 -22.40 -0.47 -17.82
C PRO A 76 -23.50 0.35 -18.53
N HIS A 77 -23.49 0.44 -19.87
CA HIS A 77 -24.30 1.42 -20.61
C HIS A 77 -25.32 0.84 -21.61
N SER A 78 -25.59 -0.47 -21.65
CA SER A 78 -26.70 -1.00 -22.45
C SER A 78 -27.86 -1.47 -21.57
N ARG A 79 -29.10 -1.08 -21.92
CA ARG A 79 -30.32 -1.61 -21.28
C ARG A 79 -30.50 -3.13 -21.50
N GLU A 80 -29.67 -3.73 -22.34
CA GLU A 80 -29.59 -5.18 -22.60
C GLU A 80 -28.72 -5.92 -21.56
N THR A 81 -27.93 -5.23 -20.72
CA THR A 81 -26.99 -5.88 -19.80
C THR A 81 -27.68 -6.59 -18.63
N SER A 82 -28.84 -6.10 -18.17
CA SER A 82 -29.58 -6.68 -17.04
C SER A 82 -30.22 -8.04 -17.34
N GLU A 83 -30.54 -8.34 -18.60
CA GLU A 83 -30.98 -9.68 -19.00
C GLU A 83 -29.78 -10.60 -19.30
N SER A 84 -28.64 -10.03 -19.72
CA SER A 84 -27.40 -10.76 -20.00
C SER A 84 -26.68 -11.27 -18.74
N GLU A 85 -26.68 -10.53 -17.63
CA GLU A 85 -26.14 -11.00 -16.34
C GLU A 85 -26.91 -12.21 -15.79
N GLN A 86 -28.19 -12.36 -16.16
CA GLN A 86 -29.03 -13.47 -15.73
C GLN A 86 -28.88 -14.72 -16.64
N LEU A 87 -28.28 -14.56 -17.81
CA LEU A 87 -28.06 -15.61 -18.81
C LEU A 87 -26.63 -16.18 -18.80
N HIS A 88 -25.67 -15.54 -18.12
CA HIS A 88 -24.26 -15.95 -18.13
C HIS A 88 -23.76 -16.22 -16.69
N PRO A 89 -23.33 -17.45 -16.37
CA PRO A 89 -22.70 -17.72 -15.08
C PRO A 89 -21.39 -16.94 -14.96
N LEU A 90 -21.15 -16.34 -13.79
CA LEU A 90 -19.93 -15.60 -13.50
C LEU A 90 -18.71 -16.50 -13.68
N SER A 91 -17.75 -16.03 -14.48
CA SER A 91 -16.50 -16.74 -14.74
C SER A 91 -15.33 -15.89 -14.26
N TYR A 92 -14.41 -16.55 -13.56
CA TYR A 92 -13.25 -15.93 -12.91
C TYR A 92 -11.95 -16.50 -13.46
N VAL A 93 -10.88 -15.70 -13.38
CA VAL A 93 -9.54 -16.14 -13.72
C VAL A 93 -9.04 -17.13 -12.67
N CYS A 94 -8.64 -18.31 -13.10
CA CYS A 94 -8.05 -19.34 -12.25
C CYS A 94 -6.72 -19.83 -12.82
N ARG A 95 -5.94 -20.56 -12.01
CA ARG A 95 -4.75 -21.27 -12.47
C ARG A 95 -4.63 -22.65 -11.81
N VAL A 96 -3.93 -23.53 -12.50
CA VAL A 96 -3.59 -24.89 -12.05
C VAL A 96 -2.13 -25.17 -12.35
N GLU A 97 -1.45 -25.90 -11.47
CA GLU A 97 -0.10 -26.41 -11.72
C GLU A 97 -0.17 -27.73 -12.47
N ILE A 98 0.28 -27.74 -13.74
CA ILE A 98 0.36 -28.93 -14.60
C ILE A 98 1.84 -29.19 -14.85
N GLU A 99 2.34 -30.36 -14.46
CA GLU A 99 3.75 -30.76 -14.64
C GLU A 99 4.77 -29.71 -14.13
N GLY A 100 4.44 -29.00 -13.05
CA GLY A 100 5.30 -27.97 -12.45
C GLY A 100 5.21 -26.59 -13.12
N ILE A 101 4.25 -26.40 -14.03
CA ILE A 101 4.01 -25.15 -14.75
C ILE A 101 2.59 -24.66 -14.44
N PHE A 102 2.48 -23.43 -13.94
CA PHE A 102 1.17 -22.82 -13.72
C PHE A 102 0.55 -22.38 -15.04
N THR A 103 -0.66 -22.87 -15.28
CA THR A 103 -1.46 -22.64 -16.47
C THR A 103 -2.73 -21.89 -16.07
N ALA A 104 -2.92 -20.69 -16.63
CA ALA A 104 -4.11 -19.89 -16.43
C ALA A 104 -5.29 -20.44 -17.23
N GLY A 105 -6.49 -20.19 -16.72
CA GLY A 105 -7.75 -20.61 -17.29
C GLY A 105 -8.92 -19.84 -16.69
N HIS A 106 -10.12 -20.38 -16.85
CA HIS A 106 -11.34 -19.75 -16.35
C HIS A 106 -12.21 -20.74 -15.61
N THR A 107 -12.97 -20.22 -14.64
CA THR A 107 -13.93 -21.04 -13.89
C THR A 107 -15.21 -21.22 -14.68
N VAL A 108 -15.79 -22.42 -14.59
CA VAL A 108 -17.13 -22.75 -15.06
C VAL A 108 -17.86 -23.45 -13.94
N THR A 109 -19.12 -23.06 -13.71
CA THR A 109 -20.00 -23.75 -12.76
C THR A 109 -20.80 -24.80 -13.52
N GLU A 110 -20.57 -26.06 -13.19
CA GLU A 110 -21.28 -27.21 -13.75
C GLU A 110 -22.16 -27.80 -12.66
N ASP A 111 -23.46 -27.78 -12.91
CA ASP A 111 -24.52 -28.13 -11.95
C ASP A 111 -24.44 -27.34 -10.65
N THR A 112 -23.54 -27.74 -9.74
CA THR A 112 -23.30 -27.16 -8.41
C THR A 112 -21.83 -27.06 -8.04
N VAL A 113 -20.92 -27.51 -8.92
CA VAL A 113 -19.47 -27.54 -8.65
C VAL A 113 -18.78 -26.56 -9.59
N THR A 114 -17.95 -25.69 -9.02
CA THR A 114 -17.08 -24.81 -9.80
C THR A 114 -15.80 -25.55 -10.14
N VAL A 115 -15.47 -25.62 -11.43
CA VAL A 115 -14.22 -26.21 -11.93
C VAL A 115 -13.42 -25.15 -12.67
N CYS A 116 -12.09 -25.29 -12.65
CA CYS A 116 -11.19 -24.50 -13.48
C CYS A 116 -10.91 -25.25 -14.78
N ILE A 117 -11.19 -24.60 -15.91
CA ILE A 117 -10.88 -25.10 -17.25
C ILE A 117 -9.60 -24.42 -17.72
N VAL A 118 -8.57 -25.23 -17.97
CA VAL A 118 -7.25 -24.79 -18.42
C VAL A 118 -6.87 -25.50 -19.72
N ALA A 119 -6.10 -24.82 -20.56
CA ALA A 119 -5.50 -25.43 -21.73
C ALA A 119 -4.02 -25.06 -21.77
N ALA A 120 -3.15 -26.03 -21.50
CA ALA A 120 -1.72 -25.86 -21.68
C ALA A 120 -1.40 -25.83 -23.19
N GLN A 121 -0.16 -25.46 -23.53
CA GLN A 121 0.26 -25.37 -24.92
C GLN A 121 0.25 -26.75 -25.59
N LEU A 122 -0.48 -26.88 -26.71
CA LEU A 122 -0.59 -28.13 -27.48
C LEU A 122 -1.10 -29.34 -26.68
N SER A 123 -1.82 -29.11 -25.57
CA SER A 123 -2.41 -30.16 -24.74
C SER A 123 -3.92 -30.30 -24.96
N GLU A 124 -4.48 -31.37 -24.41
CA GLU A 124 -5.92 -31.48 -24.20
C GLU A 124 -6.39 -30.43 -23.17
N VAL A 125 -7.66 -30.08 -23.26
CA VAL A 125 -8.32 -29.18 -22.31
C VAL A 125 -8.61 -29.97 -21.04
N GLU A 126 -8.08 -29.49 -19.92
CA GLU A 126 -8.21 -30.16 -18.63
C GLU A 126 -9.18 -29.44 -17.70
N ARG A 127 -9.84 -30.21 -16.85
CA ARG A 127 -10.80 -29.73 -15.85
C ARG A 127 -10.27 -30.08 -14.47
N HIS A 128 -10.18 -29.08 -13.60
CA HIS A 128 -9.61 -29.23 -12.27
C HIS A 128 -10.57 -28.73 -11.20
N HIS A 129 -10.77 -29.54 -10.17
CA HIS A 129 -11.52 -29.16 -8.97
C HIS A 129 -10.65 -28.44 -7.93
N ALA A 130 -9.36 -28.72 -7.92
CA ALA A 130 -8.38 -28.03 -7.08
C ALA A 130 -7.63 -27.01 -7.92
N PHE A 131 -7.84 -25.73 -7.62
CA PHE A 131 -7.24 -24.63 -8.37
C PHE A 131 -7.10 -23.39 -7.48
N GLU A 132 -6.35 -22.42 -7.98
CA GLU A 132 -6.23 -21.11 -7.37
C GLU A 132 -7.00 -20.08 -8.21
N VAL A 133 -7.64 -19.12 -7.54
CA VAL A 133 -8.35 -18.01 -8.18
C VAL A 133 -7.53 -16.74 -8.02
N LEU A 134 -7.52 -15.90 -9.05
CA LEU A 134 -6.89 -14.58 -8.97
C LEU A 134 -7.80 -13.63 -8.21
N ILE A 135 -7.30 -13.10 -7.10
CA ILE A 135 -8.03 -12.17 -6.22
C ILE A 135 -7.42 -10.77 -6.33
N ASN A 136 -8.27 -9.77 -6.51
CA ASN A 136 -7.91 -8.36 -6.41
C ASN A 136 -8.09 -7.88 -4.97
N MET A 137 -7.04 -7.98 -4.15
CA MET A 137 -7.09 -7.76 -2.70
C MET A 137 -7.82 -6.46 -2.33
N GLY A 138 -9.00 -6.60 -1.72
CA GLY A 138 -9.87 -5.50 -1.32
C GLY A 138 -10.23 -4.52 -2.45
N GLY A 139 -10.23 -4.98 -3.71
CA GLY A 139 -10.47 -4.17 -4.92
C GLY A 139 -9.40 -3.08 -5.12
N GLY A 140 -8.16 -3.35 -4.71
CA GLY A 140 -7.10 -2.34 -4.66
C GLY A 140 -6.33 -2.13 -5.96
N GLY A 141 -6.25 -3.16 -6.80
CA GLY A 141 -5.60 -3.13 -8.10
C GLY A 141 -6.55 -2.63 -9.16
N LYS A 142 -6.06 -1.75 -10.04
CA LYS A 142 -6.78 -1.42 -11.27
C LYS A 142 -6.36 -2.40 -12.35
N LEU A 143 -7.30 -3.24 -12.76
CA LEU A 143 -7.06 -4.25 -13.80
C LEU A 143 -7.61 -3.77 -15.13
N LYS A 144 -6.90 -4.12 -16.21
CA LYS A 144 -7.31 -3.82 -17.57
C LYS A 144 -6.98 -4.99 -18.49
N TRP A 145 -7.94 -5.38 -19.30
CA TRP A 145 -7.69 -6.27 -20.44
C TRP A 145 -7.17 -5.42 -21.60
N GLN A 146 -5.87 -5.52 -21.86
CA GLN A 146 -5.18 -4.71 -22.87
C GLN A 146 -5.12 -5.50 -24.19
N PRO A 147 -5.64 -4.96 -25.31
CA PRO A 147 -5.63 -5.65 -26.59
C PRO A 147 -4.22 -5.95 -27.07
N TRP A 148 -3.99 -7.20 -27.47
CA TRP A 148 -2.74 -7.71 -28.00
C TRP A 148 -2.94 -8.35 -29.38
N SER A 149 -1.93 -8.26 -30.23
CA SER A 149 -1.84 -9.02 -31.46
C SER A 149 -0.41 -9.44 -31.72
N ARG A 150 -0.21 -10.39 -32.64
CA ARG A 150 1.12 -10.84 -33.09
C ARG A 150 2.02 -9.73 -33.65
N TYR A 151 1.49 -8.53 -33.88
CA TYR A 151 2.25 -7.37 -34.35
C TYR A 151 2.69 -6.45 -33.21
N HIS A 152 2.22 -6.69 -31.99
CA HIS A 152 2.68 -6.01 -30.81
C HIS A 152 4.04 -6.56 -30.40
N ALA A 153 5.04 -5.69 -30.31
CA ALA A 153 6.38 -6.09 -29.87
C ALA A 153 6.41 -6.23 -28.34
N GLY A 154 6.75 -7.42 -27.85
CA GLY A 154 6.94 -7.67 -26.43
C GLY A 154 5.63 -7.68 -25.61
N ILE A 155 5.82 -7.66 -24.29
CA ILE A 155 4.75 -7.73 -23.29
C ILE A 155 4.44 -6.34 -22.71
N PHE A 156 3.20 -6.14 -22.29
CA PHE A 156 2.82 -4.91 -21.58
C PHE A 156 3.45 -4.85 -20.19
N GLY A 157 3.88 -3.67 -19.78
CA GLY A 157 4.15 -3.39 -18.36
C GLY A 157 2.89 -3.63 -17.54
N GLY A 158 3.04 -4.29 -16.40
CA GLY A 158 1.94 -4.71 -15.53
C GLY A 158 1.26 -6.01 -15.94
N ALA A 159 1.68 -6.69 -17.01
CA ALA A 159 1.06 -7.96 -17.40
C ALA A 159 1.15 -9.01 -16.29
N VAL A 160 0.01 -9.61 -15.93
CA VAL A 160 -0.13 -10.51 -14.79
C VAL A 160 0.38 -11.91 -15.16
N SER A 161 1.35 -12.42 -14.40
CA SER A 161 1.90 -13.76 -14.56
C SER A 161 0.99 -14.81 -13.92
N ALA A 162 0.80 -15.92 -14.64
CA ALA A 162 0.20 -17.12 -14.10
C ALA A 162 1.17 -17.89 -13.18
N GLY A 163 2.48 -17.66 -13.32
CA GLY A 163 3.55 -18.43 -12.66
C GLY A 163 4.10 -17.83 -11.37
N MET A 164 5.38 -18.11 -11.12
CA MET A 164 6.10 -17.79 -9.88
C MET A 164 7.21 -16.73 -10.07
N GLY A 165 7.13 -15.92 -11.13
CA GLY A 165 8.08 -14.86 -11.46
C GLY A 165 9.31 -15.33 -12.24
N LYS A 166 9.23 -16.46 -12.96
CA LYS A 166 10.32 -16.94 -13.83
C LYS A 166 10.20 -16.31 -15.23
N PHE A 167 11.33 -16.22 -15.94
CA PHE A 167 11.36 -15.69 -17.31
C PHE A 167 10.53 -16.52 -18.32
N SER A 168 10.34 -17.81 -18.04
CA SER A 168 9.54 -18.73 -18.84
C SER A 168 8.07 -18.79 -18.41
N ASP A 169 7.61 -17.92 -17.53
CA ASP A 169 6.23 -17.95 -17.06
C ASP A 169 5.26 -17.50 -18.15
N TYR A 170 4.09 -18.14 -18.16
CA TYR A 170 2.94 -17.67 -18.92
C TYR A 170 2.27 -16.49 -18.24
N TYR A 171 1.64 -15.64 -19.05
CA TYR A 171 0.84 -14.51 -18.59
C TYR A 171 -0.64 -14.74 -18.85
N VAL A 172 -1.48 -14.16 -18.00
CA VAL A 172 -2.93 -14.31 -18.11
C VAL A 172 -3.43 -13.56 -19.35
N ALA A 173 -4.08 -14.28 -20.26
CA ALA A 173 -4.64 -13.72 -21.48
C ALA A 173 -6.02 -14.30 -21.78
N ARG A 174 -6.78 -13.63 -22.65
CA ARG A 174 -8.08 -14.11 -23.11
C ARG A 174 -8.27 -13.90 -24.60
N THR A 175 -9.10 -14.74 -25.20
CA THR A 175 -9.53 -14.62 -26.59
C THR A 175 -11.06 -14.61 -26.66
N ARG A 176 -11.61 -14.04 -27.73
CA ARG A 176 -13.05 -14.09 -27.97
C ARG A 176 -13.44 -15.47 -28.49
N ALA A 177 -14.47 -16.04 -27.91
CA ALA A 177 -15.14 -17.23 -28.40
C ALA A 177 -15.87 -16.90 -29.72
N ARG A 178 -15.17 -16.95 -30.87
CA ARG A 178 -15.84 -16.83 -32.17
C ARG A 178 -16.60 -18.12 -32.47
N GLN A 179 -17.92 -18.04 -32.56
CA GLN A 179 -18.77 -19.10 -33.09
C GLN A 179 -18.43 -19.31 -34.57
N GLY A 180 -18.16 -20.56 -34.96
CA GLY A 180 -17.87 -20.91 -36.35
C GLY A 180 -19.03 -20.54 -37.29
N GLU A 181 -18.69 -20.16 -38.52
CA GLU A 181 -19.63 -20.03 -39.64
C GLU A 181 -20.29 -21.38 -39.93
N GLY A 182 -21.40 -21.67 -39.26
CA GLY A 182 -22.16 -22.89 -39.53
C GLY A 182 -22.93 -23.38 -38.32
N HIS A 183 -24.13 -22.84 -38.15
CA HIS A 183 -25.35 -23.49 -37.67
C HIS A 183 -26.21 -22.49 -36.89
N HIS A 184 -27.27 -22.04 -37.57
CA HIS A 184 -28.32 -21.19 -37.04
C HIS A 184 -29.17 -21.94 -36.01
N HIS A 185 -28.76 -22.00 -34.75
CA HIS A 185 -29.70 -22.27 -33.65
C HIS A 185 -29.32 -21.43 -32.42
N HIS A 186 -30.11 -20.38 -32.21
CA HIS A 186 -30.43 -19.67 -30.97
C HIS A 186 -29.31 -19.20 -30.03
N ALA A 187 -29.32 -17.86 -29.83
CA ALA A 187 -28.71 -17.07 -28.76
C ALA A 187 -27.19 -16.81 -28.86
N GLY A 188 -26.84 -15.52 -28.85
CA GLY A 188 -25.48 -15.02 -28.97
C GLY A 188 -24.65 -15.26 -27.72
N HIS A 189 -23.41 -15.66 -27.90
CA HIS A 189 -22.45 -15.82 -26.82
C HIS A 189 -21.13 -15.13 -27.20
N ASP A 190 -21.05 -13.82 -26.95
CA ASP A 190 -19.79 -13.05 -26.92
C ASP A 190 -18.99 -13.42 -25.65
N GLY A 191 -18.63 -14.71 -25.53
CA GLY A 191 -17.85 -15.23 -24.41
C GLY A 191 -16.36 -14.93 -24.57
N TYR A 192 -15.66 -14.69 -23.46
CA TYR A 192 -14.20 -14.67 -23.41
C TYR A 192 -13.70 -15.96 -22.79
N VAL A 193 -12.70 -16.57 -23.43
CA VAL A 193 -12.00 -17.74 -22.89
C VAL A 193 -10.62 -17.32 -22.42
N VAL A 194 -10.29 -17.62 -21.17
CA VAL A 194 -8.96 -17.34 -20.58
C VAL A 194 -8.00 -18.48 -20.91
N GLY A 195 -6.76 -18.10 -21.17
CA GLY A 195 -5.63 -18.98 -21.38
C GLY A 195 -4.32 -18.27 -21.12
N ASN A 196 -3.27 -18.70 -21.81
CA ASN A 196 -1.89 -18.38 -21.49
C ASN A 196 -1.21 -17.63 -22.63
N PHE A 197 -0.67 -16.45 -22.35
CA PHE A 197 0.24 -15.76 -23.25
C PHE A 197 1.68 -16.15 -22.97
N ASP A 198 2.35 -16.66 -23.99
CA ASP A 198 3.78 -16.92 -23.99
C ASP A 198 4.52 -15.82 -24.77
N PRO A 199 5.33 -14.97 -24.13
CA PRO A 199 6.10 -13.94 -24.82
C PRO A 199 7.33 -14.49 -25.56
N ASN A 200 7.76 -15.72 -25.26
CA ASN A 200 9.00 -16.32 -25.77
C ASN A 200 8.77 -17.16 -27.04
N VAL A 201 7.51 -17.46 -27.38
CA VAL A 201 7.16 -18.23 -28.58
C VAL A 201 7.03 -17.31 -29.79
N LYS A 202 7.85 -17.57 -30.82
CA LYS A 202 7.94 -16.75 -32.04
C LYS A 202 8.40 -15.32 -31.67
N LEU A 203 8.84 -14.50 -32.62
CA LEU A 203 9.42 -13.17 -32.33
C LEU A 203 8.48 -12.20 -31.57
N THR A 204 7.18 -12.52 -31.46
CA THR A 204 6.15 -11.62 -30.94
C THR A 204 5.21 -12.24 -29.89
N GLY A 205 5.35 -13.52 -29.57
CA GLY A 205 4.49 -14.22 -28.59
C GLY A 205 3.24 -14.89 -29.18
N ARG A 206 2.58 -15.75 -28.40
CA ARG A 206 1.33 -16.45 -28.76
C ARG A 206 0.40 -16.64 -27.56
N ILE A 207 -0.92 -16.63 -27.82
CA ILE A 207 -1.93 -16.97 -26.81
C ILE A 207 -2.39 -18.41 -27.06
N ASN A 208 -2.33 -19.26 -26.03
CA ASN A 208 -2.88 -20.60 -26.02
C ASN A 208 -4.16 -20.60 -25.20
N ALA A 209 -5.30 -20.86 -25.84
CA ALA A 209 -6.60 -20.91 -25.18
C ALA A 209 -7.49 -21.95 -25.89
N PRO A 210 -8.42 -22.60 -25.17
CA PRO A 210 -9.37 -23.52 -25.81
C PRO A 210 -10.44 -22.74 -26.58
N LEU A 211 -10.83 -23.23 -27.75
CA LEU A 211 -12.09 -22.79 -28.37
C LEU A 211 -13.27 -23.44 -27.63
N PRO A 212 -14.44 -22.79 -27.57
CA PRO A 212 -15.63 -23.40 -26.99
C PRO A 212 -15.94 -24.75 -27.64
N GLY A 213 -16.10 -25.80 -26.83
CA GLY A 213 -16.38 -27.16 -27.30
C GLY A 213 -15.18 -27.90 -27.94
N SER A 214 -14.00 -27.27 -28.00
CA SER A 214 -12.76 -27.95 -28.42
C SER A 214 -12.22 -28.80 -27.28
N THR A 215 -11.74 -30.00 -27.61
CA THR A 215 -11.02 -30.88 -26.67
C THR A 215 -9.54 -30.55 -26.58
N THR A 216 -9.02 -29.70 -27.47
CA THR A 216 -7.60 -29.33 -27.54
C THR A 216 -7.39 -27.83 -27.48
N SER A 217 -6.24 -27.43 -26.93
CA SER A 217 -5.74 -26.07 -26.94
C SER A 217 -5.54 -25.55 -28.38
N THR A 218 -5.80 -24.26 -28.59
CA THR A 218 -5.61 -23.60 -29.89
C THR A 218 -4.73 -22.36 -29.75
N GLU A 219 -3.86 -22.14 -30.74
CA GLU A 219 -3.02 -20.95 -30.81
C GLU A 219 -3.81 -19.77 -31.43
N HIS A 220 -3.75 -18.62 -30.77
CA HIS A 220 -4.37 -17.37 -31.21
C HIS A 220 -3.31 -16.31 -31.47
N GLU A 221 -3.49 -15.56 -32.56
CA GLU A 221 -2.61 -14.45 -32.96
C GLU A 221 -3.13 -13.07 -32.53
N HIS A 222 -4.28 -13.04 -31.86
CA HIS A 222 -4.89 -11.84 -31.28
C HIS A 222 -5.63 -12.21 -29.99
N GLY A 223 -5.81 -11.24 -29.09
CA GLY A 223 -6.57 -11.41 -27.86
C GLY A 223 -6.38 -10.21 -26.95
N ASP A 224 -6.61 -10.39 -25.66
CA ASP A 224 -6.29 -9.40 -24.63
C ASP A 224 -5.37 -10.02 -23.58
N ILE A 225 -4.45 -9.23 -23.02
CA ILE A 225 -3.60 -9.61 -21.90
C ILE A 225 -4.10 -8.88 -20.64
N LEU A 226 -4.17 -9.58 -19.51
CA LEU A 226 -4.54 -8.96 -18.24
C LEU A 226 -3.36 -8.14 -17.72
N VAL A 227 -3.60 -6.86 -17.48
CA VAL A 227 -2.60 -5.89 -16.99
C VAL A 227 -3.08 -5.28 -15.68
N GLU A 228 -2.21 -5.29 -14.68
CA GLU A 228 -2.36 -4.50 -13.46
C GLU A 228 -1.72 -3.11 -13.66
N ILE A 229 -2.53 -2.07 -13.49
CA ILE A 229 -2.10 -0.68 -13.54
C ILE A 229 -1.85 -0.21 -12.11
N GLU A 230 -0.61 0.12 -11.79
CA GLU A 230 -0.27 0.65 -10.48
C GLU A 230 -0.61 2.14 -10.36
N PRO A 231 -1.11 2.59 -9.19
CA PRO A 231 -1.24 4.00 -8.93
C PRO A 231 0.13 4.67 -8.80
N VAL A 232 0.20 5.95 -9.15
CA VAL A 232 1.41 6.78 -9.02
C VAL A 232 1.41 7.63 -7.74
N LYS A 233 0.23 7.91 -7.18
CA LYS A 233 0.07 8.66 -5.93
C LYS A 233 -1.29 8.41 -5.29
N TYR A 234 -1.40 8.76 -4.01
CA TYR A 234 -2.64 8.72 -3.27
C TYR A 234 -3.06 10.07 -2.69
N GLU A 235 -4.34 10.18 -2.39
CA GLU A 235 -4.89 11.15 -1.45
C GLU A 235 -5.66 10.42 -0.35
N LEU A 236 -5.40 10.79 0.90
CA LEU A 236 -6.15 10.32 2.06
C LEU A 236 -7.09 11.42 2.53
N ARG A 237 -8.40 11.15 2.47
CA ARG A 237 -9.47 12.11 2.80
C ARG A 237 -10.47 11.53 3.78
N SER A 238 -11.33 12.40 4.32
CA SER A 238 -12.48 12.01 5.15
C SER A 238 -12.07 11.13 6.35
N ILE A 239 -10.95 11.49 6.99
CA ILE A 239 -10.35 10.72 8.08
C ILE A 239 -11.23 10.83 9.32
N LYS A 240 -11.67 9.69 9.83
CA LYS A 240 -12.48 9.56 11.03
C LYS A 240 -11.78 8.62 12.01
N GLN A 241 -11.18 9.19 13.04
CA GLN A 241 -10.54 8.43 14.11
C GLN A 241 -11.54 7.92 15.12
N ASN A 242 -11.32 6.71 15.62
CA ASN A 242 -12.11 6.13 16.69
C ASN A 242 -11.53 6.53 18.05
N LYS A 243 -12.03 7.64 18.59
CA LYS A 243 -11.57 8.21 19.88
C LYS A 243 -11.67 7.23 21.05
N LEU A 244 -12.65 6.31 21.04
CA LEU A 244 -12.85 5.33 22.11
C LEU A 244 -11.77 4.23 22.12
N ARG A 245 -11.12 4.01 20.97
CA ARG A 245 -10.04 3.02 20.81
C ARG A 245 -8.67 3.68 20.66
N THR A 246 -8.59 5.01 20.76
CA THR A 246 -7.32 5.73 20.71
C THR A 246 -6.58 5.54 22.02
N ILE A 247 -5.32 5.12 21.92
CA ILE A 247 -4.40 4.96 23.05
C ILE A 247 -3.43 6.14 23.03
N ILE A 248 -3.26 6.80 24.17
CA ILE A 248 -2.34 7.92 24.32
C ILE A 248 -1.42 7.61 25.51
N LYS A 249 -0.12 7.53 25.24
CA LYS A 249 0.92 7.36 26.26
C LYS A 249 1.69 8.67 26.35
N LYS A 250 1.69 9.30 27.53
CA LYS A 250 2.45 10.52 27.80
C LYS A 250 3.66 10.19 28.64
N ASN A 251 4.84 10.64 28.21
CA ASN A 251 6.07 10.55 28.99
C ASN A 251 6.56 11.96 29.31
N THR A 252 6.47 12.37 30.57
CA THR A 252 6.96 13.67 31.01
C THR A 252 8.48 13.64 31.07
N THR A 253 9.11 14.58 30.37
CA THR A 253 10.56 14.67 30.21
C THR A 253 11.04 16.07 30.57
N VAL A 254 12.21 16.15 31.21
CA VAL A 254 12.91 17.42 31.41
C VAL A 254 13.62 17.74 30.10
N LEU A 255 13.24 18.85 29.48
CA LEU A 255 13.78 19.31 28.21
C LEU A 255 15.05 20.16 28.40
N GLY A 256 15.18 20.79 29.55
CA GLY A 256 16.34 21.58 29.92
C GLY A 256 16.11 22.33 31.22
N SER A 257 17.20 22.82 31.81
CA SER A 257 17.17 23.65 33.02
C SER A 257 18.17 24.77 32.90
N THR A 258 17.82 25.94 33.41
CA THR A 258 18.67 27.13 33.41
C THR A 258 18.48 27.91 34.71
N ILE A 259 19.40 28.82 34.98
CA ILE A 259 19.34 29.72 36.13
C ILE A 259 19.21 31.13 35.57
N LEU A 260 18.17 31.82 36.00
CA LEU A 260 18.04 33.26 35.78
C LEU A 260 18.57 33.96 37.03
N SER A 261 19.46 34.93 36.85
CA SER A 261 20.09 35.66 37.94
C SER A 261 20.18 37.14 37.61
N ASN A 262 19.92 37.99 38.61
CA ASN A 262 20.17 39.42 38.51
C ASN A 262 21.38 39.79 39.40
N THR A 263 22.51 40.07 38.76
CA THR A 263 23.74 40.55 39.41
C THR A 263 23.86 42.06 39.44
N ASP A 264 22.88 42.79 38.90
CA ASP A 264 22.87 44.24 38.87
C ASP A 264 22.39 44.82 40.21
N GLU A 265 22.68 46.11 40.44
CA GLU A 265 22.25 46.84 41.64
C GLU A 265 20.76 47.24 41.63
N ARG A 266 20.04 46.96 40.54
CA ARG A 266 18.63 47.32 40.34
C ARG A 266 17.84 46.12 39.83
N THR A 267 16.54 46.10 40.11
CA THR A 267 15.62 45.11 39.54
C THR A 267 15.75 45.10 38.02
N SER A 268 16.05 43.94 37.44
CA SER A 268 16.27 43.78 36.01
C SER A 268 15.57 42.54 35.47
N LEU A 269 15.27 42.56 34.16
CA LEU A 269 14.70 41.43 33.46
C LEU A 269 15.82 40.43 33.18
N ALA A 270 15.80 39.30 33.87
CA ALA A 270 16.68 38.18 33.53
C ALA A 270 16.03 37.36 32.43
N GLU A 271 16.70 37.25 31.28
CA GLU A 271 16.23 36.51 30.11
C GLU A 271 17.28 35.51 29.63
N THR A 272 16.81 34.34 29.22
CA THR A 272 17.61 33.29 28.58
C THR A 272 16.72 32.47 27.65
N VAL A 273 17.33 31.53 26.94
CA VAL A 273 16.64 30.63 26.03
C VAL A 273 17.00 29.18 26.35
N ILE A 274 16.00 28.31 26.37
CA ILE A 274 16.20 26.86 26.46
C ILE A 274 15.89 26.26 25.10
N THR A 275 16.90 25.67 24.47
CA THR A 275 16.76 24.92 23.21
C THR A 275 16.67 23.44 23.51
N TYR A 276 15.68 22.77 22.93
CA TYR A 276 15.47 21.33 23.04
C TYR A 276 15.17 20.75 21.67
N ASP A 277 15.49 19.47 21.49
CA ASP A 277 15.20 18.73 20.28
C ASP A 277 14.44 17.45 20.57
N TYR A 278 13.62 17.02 19.60
CA TYR A 278 12.85 15.80 19.70
C TYR A 278 12.64 15.18 18.32
N MET A 279 12.36 13.88 18.29
CA MET A 279 12.00 13.17 17.06
C MET A 279 10.47 13.18 16.91
N LYS A 280 9.97 13.88 15.89
CA LYS A 280 8.56 13.84 15.50
C LYS A 280 8.35 12.69 14.54
N GLU A 281 7.37 11.85 14.79
CA GLU A 281 7.11 10.68 13.97
C GLU A 281 5.64 10.57 13.61
N ILE A 282 5.35 10.25 12.34
CA ILE A 282 3.99 10.08 11.83
C ILE A 282 3.95 8.85 10.93
N TYR A 283 2.99 7.96 11.19
CA TYR A 283 2.74 6.76 10.41
C TYR A 283 1.25 6.57 10.23
N TRP A 284 0.79 6.42 8.99
CA TRP A 284 -0.63 6.27 8.66
C TRP A 284 -1.07 4.81 8.48
N GLY A 285 -0.19 3.86 8.81
CA GLY A 285 -0.46 2.44 8.66
C GLY A 285 -0.24 1.91 7.25
N LYS A 286 -0.56 0.63 7.07
CA LYS A 286 -0.62 -0.08 5.79
C LYS A 286 -2.00 -0.70 5.65
N HIS A 287 -2.41 -0.97 4.42
CA HIS A 287 -3.69 -1.61 4.14
C HIS A 287 -3.51 -2.62 3.02
N GLU A 288 -4.23 -3.73 3.09
CA GLU A 288 -4.19 -4.78 2.10
C GLU A 288 -4.65 -4.26 0.73
N GLY A 289 -3.98 -4.74 -0.32
CA GLY A 289 -4.20 -4.29 -1.67
C GLY A 289 -3.83 -2.83 -1.95
N VAL A 290 -3.08 -2.15 -1.08
CA VAL A 290 -2.56 -0.80 -1.34
C VAL A 290 -1.04 -0.85 -1.53
N VAL A 291 -0.56 -0.35 -2.66
CA VAL A 291 0.88 -0.21 -2.93
C VAL A 291 1.54 0.69 -1.88
N GLN A 292 2.64 0.23 -1.28
CA GLN A 292 3.43 0.99 -0.30
C GLN A 292 4.49 1.86 -1.00
N GLY A 293 5.02 2.86 -0.30
CA GLY A 293 6.11 3.70 -0.83
C GLY A 293 5.65 4.84 -1.75
N LEU A 294 4.34 4.95 -2.04
CA LEU A 294 3.82 6.00 -2.90
C LEU A 294 3.58 7.31 -2.15
N PHE A 295 3.84 8.42 -2.83
CA PHE A 295 3.53 9.76 -2.34
C PHE A 295 2.03 9.87 -2.03
N THR A 296 1.71 10.33 -0.83
CA THR A 296 0.35 10.48 -0.34
C THR A 296 0.13 11.84 0.26
N LYS A 297 -0.88 12.55 -0.25
CA LYS A 297 -1.34 13.81 0.34
C LYS A 297 -2.47 13.53 1.32
N VAL A 298 -2.29 13.94 2.58
CA VAL A 298 -3.23 13.68 3.66
C VAL A 298 -4.00 14.95 3.99
N TYR A 299 -5.33 14.84 3.93
CA TYR A 299 -6.28 15.87 4.31
C TYR A 299 -6.91 15.48 5.66
N ASP A 300 -6.19 15.79 6.73
CA ASP A 300 -6.72 15.66 8.10
C ASP A 300 -7.61 16.87 8.39
N SER A 301 -8.86 16.63 8.82
CA SER A 301 -9.79 17.72 9.16
C SER A 301 -9.44 18.42 10.47
N ARG A 302 -8.58 17.81 11.30
CA ARG A 302 -8.12 18.37 12.58
C ARG A 302 -7.01 19.40 12.38
N SER A 303 -6.18 19.23 11.36
CA SER A 303 -5.15 20.19 10.99
C SER A 303 -5.63 21.01 9.80
N GLN A 304 -5.62 22.34 9.89
CA GLN A 304 -5.94 23.18 8.72
C GLN A 304 -4.90 23.04 7.58
N GLN A 305 -3.79 22.35 7.84
CA GLN A 305 -2.74 22.09 6.87
C GLN A 305 -2.81 20.66 6.36
N THR A 306 -2.56 20.49 5.06
CA THR A 306 -2.36 19.18 4.44
C THR A 306 -0.93 18.71 4.67
N SER A 307 -0.72 17.45 5.02
CA SER A 307 0.61 16.86 5.17
C SER A 307 0.92 15.92 4.01
N ASN A 308 2.19 15.92 3.57
CA ASN A 308 2.70 14.98 2.59
C ASN A 308 3.42 13.84 3.30
N VAL A 309 3.10 12.59 2.95
CA VAL A 309 3.71 11.40 3.55
C VAL A 309 3.98 10.35 2.47
N THR A 310 4.78 9.36 2.82
CA THR A 310 4.97 8.16 2.00
C THR A 310 4.09 7.05 2.56
N TRP A 311 3.16 6.51 1.76
CA TRP A 311 2.19 5.52 2.23
C TRP A 311 2.87 4.27 2.76
N GLY A 312 2.38 3.72 3.88
CA GLY A 312 2.94 2.50 4.45
C GLY A 312 4.34 2.67 5.04
N ILE A 313 4.93 3.87 5.02
CA ILE A 313 6.27 4.16 5.54
C ILE A 313 6.17 5.20 6.65
N LYS A 314 6.86 4.95 7.76
CA LYS A 314 6.94 5.87 8.90
C LYS A 314 7.81 7.07 8.52
N SER A 315 7.26 8.27 8.67
CA SER A 315 8.03 9.51 8.57
C SER A 315 8.58 9.86 9.95
N ALA A 316 9.87 10.17 10.03
CA ALA A 316 10.54 10.62 11.24
C ALA A 316 11.36 11.87 10.91
N THR A 317 11.21 12.94 11.69
CA THR A 317 11.91 14.21 11.47
C THR A 317 12.37 14.76 12.82
N ARG A 318 13.64 15.14 12.89
CA ARG A 318 14.20 15.80 14.07
C ARG A 318 13.77 17.26 14.08
N HIS A 319 13.08 17.67 15.13
CA HIS A 319 12.71 19.06 15.37
C HIS A 319 13.60 19.64 16.45
N VAL A 320 13.98 20.90 16.27
CA VAL A 320 14.69 21.71 17.27
C VAL A 320 13.84 22.92 17.54
N GLU A 321 13.47 23.13 18.79
CA GLU A 321 12.67 24.26 19.23
C GLU A 321 13.39 25.02 20.34
N THR A 322 13.12 26.32 20.41
CA THR A 322 13.70 27.20 21.42
C THR A 322 12.58 27.89 22.18
N LYS A 323 12.65 27.86 23.51
CA LYS A 323 11.72 28.55 24.41
C LYS A 323 12.43 29.68 25.12
N SER A 324 11.95 30.90 24.93
CA SER A 324 12.39 32.06 25.71
C SER A 324 11.88 31.98 27.13
N VAL A 325 12.77 32.22 28.08
CA VAL A 325 12.51 32.19 29.51
C VAL A 325 12.95 33.53 30.08
N ASN A 326 12.01 34.29 30.63
CA ASN A 326 12.32 35.56 31.28
C ASN A 326 11.52 35.76 32.56
N THR A 327 12.07 36.54 33.47
CA THR A 327 11.40 37.00 34.69
C THR A 327 12.10 38.22 35.27
N MET A 328 11.36 39.06 35.99
CA MET A 328 11.93 40.16 36.75
C MET A 328 12.51 39.64 38.06
N LEU A 329 13.75 40.01 38.37
CA LEU A 329 14.46 39.61 39.57
C LEU A 329 14.98 40.83 40.32
N GLU A 330 14.91 40.78 41.65
CA GLU A 330 15.51 41.80 42.51
C GLU A 330 17.05 41.68 42.49
N PRO A 331 17.79 42.77 42.83
CA PRO A 331 19.25 42.76 42.91
C PRO A 331 19.77 41.59 43.74
N GLY A 332 20.77 40.86 43.25
CA GLY A 332 21.41 39.77 44.00
C GLY A 332 20.55 38.51 44.16
N THR A 333 19.48 38.35 43.38
CA THR A 333 18.60 37.18 43.42
C THR A 333 18.70 36.31 42.17
N ALA A 334 18.42 35.02 42.34
CA ALA A 334 18.36 34.04 41.26
C ALA A 334 17.18 33.08 41.42
N ILE A 335 16.82 32.42 40.32
CA ILE A 335 15.72 31.46 40.25
C ILE A 335 16.09 30.35 39.27
N ASN A 336 15.83 29.10 39.65
CA ASN A 336 16.01 27.96 38.76
C ASN A 336 14.75 27.81 37.91
N VAL A 337 14.93 27.61 36.61
CA VAL A 337 13.83 27.35 35.69
C VAL A 337 14.06 26.02 35.02
N THR A 338 13.07 25.13 35.11
CA THR A 338 13.09 23.83 34.45
C THR A 338 12.00 23.78 33.40
N LEU A 339 12.38 23.40 32.18
CA LEU A 339 11.46 23.18 31.08
C LEU A 339 11.05 21.71 31.05
N PHE A 340 9.75 21.46 31.12
CA PHE A 340 9.16 20.13 31.01
C PHE A 340 8.36 20.02 29.71
N GLY A 341 8.30 18.83 29.13
CA GLY A 341 7.43 18.51 28.02
C GLY A 341 6.95 17.07 28.08
N ASN A 342 5.79 16.80 27.50
CA ASN A 342 5.25 15.45 27.38
C ASN A 342 5.56 14.91 26.00
N TYR A 343 6.46 13.92 25.93
CA TYR A 343 6.63 13.16 24.70
C TYR A 343 5.45 12.18 24.59
N THR A 344 4.51 12.52 23.72
CA THR A 344 3.23 11.82 23.57
C THR A 344 3.31 10.85 22.41
N GLU A 345 3.04 9.57 22.68
CA GLU A 345 2.76 8.55 21.66
C GLU A 345 1.25 8.33 21.58
N MET A 346 0.69 8.56 20.38
CA MET A 346 -0.72 8.34 20.07
C MET A 346 -0.85 7.22 19.04
N GLU A 347 -1.67 6.21 19.37
CA GLU A 347 -2.10 5.16 18.46
C GLU A 347 -3.62 5.27 18.27
N ALA A 348 -4.07 5.60 17.06
CA ALA A 348 -5.46 5.91 16.75
C ALA A 348 -5.97 5.08 15.56
N PRO A 349 -6.84 4.09 15.79
CA PRO A 349 -7.57 3.45 14.71
C PRO A 349 -8.43 4.46 13.97
N TYR A 350 -8.44 4.41 12.63
CA TYR A 350 -9.19 5.33 11.81
C TYR A 350 -9.82 4.66 10.59
N THR A 351 -10.86 5.33 10.08
CA THR A 351 -11.46 5.02 8.78
C THR A 351 -11.27 6.22 7.86
N ALA A 352 -10.97 6.00 6.58
CA ALA A 352 -10.72 7.09 5.64
C ALA A 352 -11.13 6.68 4.22
N MET A 353 -11.17 7.67 3.32
CA MET A 353 -11.29 7.48 1.88
C MET A 353 -9.89 7.61 1.25
N LEU A 354 -9.39 6.52 0.67
CA LEU A 354 -8.16 6.50 -0.10
C LEU A 354 -8.49 6.65 -1.58
N LYS A 355 -7.97 7.70 -2.21
CA LYS A 355 -8.13 7.97 -3.64
C LYS A 355 -6.81 7.73 -4.36
N ALA A 356 -6.83 6.82 -5.32
CA ALA A 356 -5.68 6.38 -6.11
C ALA A 356 -5.69 7.03 -7.49
N TYR A 357 -4.56 7.58 -7.90
CA TYR A 357 -4.37 8.20 -9.21
C TYR A 357 -3.41 7.36 -10.04
N TYR A 358 -3.71 7.18 -11.32
CA TYR A 358 -2.97 6.33 -12.25
C TYR A 358 -2.27 7.18 -13.31
N ASP A 359 -1.25 6.62 -13.95
CA ASP A 359 -0.47 7.27 -15.01
C ASP A 359 -1.21 7.33 -16.35
N ASP A 360 -2.14 6.40 -16.58
CA ASP A 360 -2.98 6.30 -17.78
C ASP A 360 -4.03 7.42 -17.93
N ASN A 361 -3.96 8.46 -17.10
CA ASN A 361 -4.90 9.61 -17.03
C ASN A 361 -6.37 9.23 -16.88
N SER A 362 -6.64 8.02 -16.42
CA SER A 362 -7.99 7.58 -16.11
C SER A 362 -8.57 8.24 -14.87
N ASP A 363 -9.87 8.04 -14.68
CA ASP A 363 -10.56 8.49 -13.48
C ASP A 363 -9.95 7.86 -12.22
N PRO A 364 -9.65 8.67 -11.19
CA PRO A 364 -9.12 8.16 -9.94
C PRO A 364 -10.10 7.24 -9.23
N VAL A 365 -9.61 6.12 -8.72
CA VAL A 365 -10.43 5.15 -7.98
C VAL A 365 -10.41 5.50 -6.50
N SER A 366 -11.59 5.56 -5.87
CA SER A 366 -11.73 5.88 -4.44
C SER A 366 -12.31 4.70 -3.68
N ARG A 367 -11.72 4.36 -2.52
CA ARG A 367 -12.24 3.32 -1.64
C ARG A 367 -12.10 3.67 -0.17
N LYS A 368 -12.99 3.10 0.64
CA LYS A 368 -12.91 3.23 2.09
C LYS A 368 -11.89 2.24 2.65
N ILE A 369 -11.02 2.71 3.54
CA ILE A 369 -10.02 1.90 4.23
C ILE A 369 -10.16 2.04 5.74
N ASN A 370 -9.71 1.01 6.46
CA ASN A 370 -9.58 1.02 7.92
C ASN A 370 -8.13 0.73 8.28
N SER A 371 -7.50 1.59 9.08
CA SER A 371 -6.08 1.45 9.42
C SER A 371 -5.79 2.06 10.80
N ILE A 372 -4.54 2.00 11.25
CA ILE A 372 -4.09 2.58 12.52
C ILE A 372 -3.07 3.68 12.21
N MET A 373 -3.30 4.85 12.77
CA MET A 373 -2.35 5.97 12.74
C MET A 373 -1.50 5.93 14.02
N VAL A 374 -0.19 6.07 13.88
CA VAL A 374 0.74 6.26 14.99
C VAL A 374 1.37 7.64 14.86
N SER A 375 1.39 8.41 15.93
CA SER A 375 2.03 9.73 16.01
C SER A 375 2.87 9.81 17.27
N ARG A 376 4.09 10.32 17.16
CA ARG A 376 4.93 10.69 18.31
C ARG A 376 5.33 12.14 18.19
N ASP A 377 5.05 12.94 19.21
CA ASP A 377 5.26 14.39 19.19
C ASP A 377 5.57 14.93 20.59
N MET A 378 6.15 16.13 20.66
CA MET A 378 6.34 16.86 21.91
C MET A 378 5.14 17.77 22.18
N GLU A 379 4.41 17.50 23.25
CA GLU A 379 3.22 18.26 23.65
C GLU A 379 3.38 18.84 25.06
N ASP A 380 2.49 19.75 25.45
CA ASP A 380 2.39 20.29 26.81
C ASP A 380 3.71 20.89 27.36
N VAL A 381 4.51 21.55 26.50
CA VAL A 381 5.78 22.18 26.90
C VAL A 381 5.51 23.34 27.86
N LYS A 382 5.97 23.21 29.09
CA LYS A 382 5.75 24.17 30.19
C LYS A 382 7.02 24.45 30.98
N MET A 383 7.10 25.66 31.53
CA MET A 383 8.19 26.08 32.40
C MET A 383 7.72 26.01 33.85
N GLU A 384 8.57 25.49 34.73
CA GLU A 384 8.38 25.54 36.18
C GLU A 384 9.52 26.33 36.81
N TYR A 385 9.15 27.33 37.59
CA TYR A 385 10.06 28.22 38.29
C TYR A 385 10.20 27.78 39.74
N SER A 386 11.42 27.64 40.22
CA SER A 386 11.68 27.40 41.64
C SER A 386 11.36 28.64 42.48
N PRO A 387 11.33 28.54 43.81
CA PRO A 387 11.41 29.72 44.66
C PRO A 387 12.66 30.56 44.35
N VAL A 388 12.54 31.88 44.45
CA VAL A 388 13.67 32.81 44.30
C VAL A 388 14.60 32.67 45.50
N TYR A 389 15.90 32.72 45.27
CA TYR A 389 16.93 32.65 46.31
C TYR A 389 17.97 33.75 46.14
N TRP A 390 18.60 34.17 47.23
CA TRP A 390 19.73 35.11 47.20
C TRP A 390 20.96 34.41 46.66
N ILE A 391 21.65 35.04 45.70
CA ILE A 391 22.85 34.48 45.06
C ILE A 391 23.97 34.27 46.08
N GLU A 392 24.13 35.19 47.04
CA GLU A 392 25.24 35.19 47.99
C GLU A 392 25.23 34.02 48.98
N ASN A 393 24.04 33.61 49.43
CA ASN A 393 23.90 32.65 50.53
C ASN A 393 22.97 31.47 50.22
N GLY A 394 22.33 31.45 49.04
CA GLY A 394 21.40 30.38 48.63
C GLY A 394 20.10 30.31 49.43
N THR A 395 19.83 31.28 50.32
CA THR A 395 18.61 31.30 51.13
C THR A 395 17.43 31.81 50.32
N LEU A 396 16.24 31.29 50.61
CA LEU A 396 15.03 31.70 49.92
C LEU A 396 14.70 33.15 50.24
N VAL A 397 14.32 33.91 49.20
CA VAL A 397 13.84 35.27 49.38
C VAL A 397 12.49 35.21 50.10
N PRO A 398 12.32 35.90 51.25
CA PRO A 398 11.05 35.94 51.96
C PRO A 398 9.95 36.46 51.05
N THR A 399 9.05 35.58 50.61
CA THR A 399 7.93 35.97 49.76
C THR A 399 6.77 36.35 50.67
N THR A 400 6.42 37.64 50.69
CA THR A 400 5.22 38.10 51.39
C THR A 400 4.01 37.46 50.72
N THR A 401 3.37 36.50 51.39
CA THR A 401 2.18 35.83 50.84
C THR A 401 1.00 36.78 50.95
N THR A 402 0.75 37.58 49.92
CA THR A 402 -0.45 38.44 49.87
C THR A 402 -1.66 37.55 49.58
N THR A 403 -2.51 37.34 50.59
CA THR A 403 -3.79 36.63 50.41
C THR A 403 -4.76 37.59 49.72
N THR A 404 -4.87 37.52 48.39
CA THR A 404 -5.80 38.35 47.64
C THR A 404 -7.19 37.71 47.64
N THR A 405 -8.10 38.22 48.47
CA THR A 405 -9.54 37.89 48.41
C THR A 405 -10.13 38.54 47.16
N THR A 406 -10.37 37.77 46.11
CA THR A 406 -10.99 38.25 44.86
C THR A 406 -12.44 38.65 45.11
N THR A 407 -12.74 39.95 45.08
CA THR A 407 -14.13 40.44 44.95
C THR A 407 -14.35 40.78 43.49
N THR A 408 -15.25 40.07 42.82
CA THR A 408 -15.65 40.30 41.43
C THR A 408 -16.32 41.67 41.25
N THR A 409 -15.68 42.56 40.50
CA THR A 409 -16.38 43.66 39.81
C THR A 409 -15.92 43.68 38.35
N THR A 410 -16.88 43.38 37.48
CA THR A 410 -16.81 43.53 36.02
C THR A 410 -16.78 45.00 35.64
N THR A 411 -15.70 45.46 35.01
CA THR A 411 -15.76 46.62 34.13
C THR A 411 -14.81 46.45 32.94
N THR A 412 -15.41 46.56 31.76
CA THR A 412 -14.81 46.46 30.43
C THR A 412 -14.13 47.78 30.05
N THR A 413 -12.86 47.77 29.67
CA THR A 413 -12.35 48.77 28.72
C THR A 413 -11.10 48.31 27.96
N THR A 414 -11.19 48.50 26.66
CA THR A 414 -10.25 48.21 25.58
C THR A 414 -9.15 49.27 25.51
N THR A 415 -7.87 48.89 25.39
CA THR A 415 -6.92 49.66 24.54
C THR A 415 -5.69 48.84 24.15
N THR A 416 -5.47 48.82 22.83
CA THR A 416 -4.32 48.31 22.09
C THR A 416 -3.09 49.18 22.25
N THR A 417 -1.90 48.58 22.43
CA THR A 417 -0.65 49.20 21.96
C THR A 417 0.39 48.12 21.65
N THR A 418 0.74 48.02 20.37
CA THR A 418 1.82 47.20 19.82
C THR A 418 3.10 48.02 19.78
N THR A 419 4.17 47.51 20.38
CA THR A 419 5.53 48.03 20.15
C THR A 419 6.44 46.86 19.83
N SER A 420 6.85 46.80 18.56
CA SER A 420 7.88 45.90 18.04
C SER A 420 9.25 46.52 18.22
N THR A 421 10.18 45.80 18.85
CA THR A 421 11.60 46.16 18.82
C THR A 421 12.43 44.97 18.36
N THR A 422 13.17 45.24 17.30
CA THR A 422 14.15 44.41 16.59
C THR A 422 15.37 44.18 17.48
N GLU A 423 15.79 42.93 17.67
CA GLU A 423 17.06 42.62 18.34
C GLU A 423 18.15 42.21 17.34
N ALA A 424 19.34 42.73 17.63
CA ALA A 424 20.59 42.47 16.93
C ALA A 424 21.30 41.25 17.53
N THR A 425 21.73 40.37 16.64
CA THR A 425 22.52 39.16 16.91
C THR A 425 23.84 39.48 17.61
N THR A 426 24.05 38.93 18.82
CA THR A 426 25.40 38.65 19.32
C THR A 426 25.48 37.20 19.81
N SER A 427 26.29 36.44 19.09
CA SER A 427 26.58 35.02 19.30
C SER A 427 27.54 34.84 20.46
N LEU A 428 27.12 34.10 21.50
CA LEU A 428 28.04 33.35 22.36
C LEU A 428 27.52 31.91 22.52
N ARG A 429 28.39 30.99 22.10
CA ARG A 429 28.24 29.54 22.02
C ARG A 429 28.27 28.90 23.42
N PRO A 430 27.35 28.00 23.80
CA PRO A 430 27.56 27.11 24.93
C PRO A 430 28.27 25.82 24.52
N VAL A 431 29.12 25.34 25.43
CA VAL A 431 29.91 24.11 25.37
C VAL A 431 29.02 22.89 25.68
N PRO A 432 29.22 21.71 25.07
CA PRO A 432 28.38 20.54 25.30
C PRO A 432 28.73 19.84 26.62
N ILE A 433 27.73 19.52 27.44
CA ILE A 433 27.89 18.60 28.57
C ILE A 433 27.39 17.23 28.14
N ASN A 434 28.34 16.32 27.94
CA ASN A 434 28.10 14.90 27.74
C ASN A 434 28.13 14.21 29.11
N SER A 435 27.05 13.54 29.51
CA SER A 435 27.10 12.50 30.54
C SER A 435 25.92 11.53 30.36
N THR A 436 26.18 10.41 29.69
CA THR A 436 25.41 9.18 29.91
C THR A 436 26.33 8.20 30.63
N PRO A 437 25.86 7.45 31.65
CA PRO A 437 26.63 6.38 32.24
C PRO A 437 26.44 5.11 31.39
N VAL A 438 27.54 4.59 30.83
CA VAL A 438 27.60 3.23 30.28
C VAL A 438 28.42 2.39 31.25
N GLU A 439 27.77 1.37 31.80
CA GLU A 439 28.34 0.30 32.58
C GLU A 439 29.19 -0.60 31.67
N GLY A 440 30.43 -0.90 32.07
CA GLY A 440 31.37 -1.73 31.31
C GLY A 440 30.93 -3.20 31.23
N GLY A 441 31.51 -4.06 30.41
CA GLY A 441 32.61 -3.95 29.45
C GLY A 441 32.95 -5.37 28.97
N THR A 442 33.64 -5.49 27.83
CA THR A 442 34.75 -6.43 27.60
C THR A 442 35.32 -6.15 26.21
N MET A 443 36.62 -5.88 26.17
CA MET A 443 37.43 -5.72 24.97
C MET A 443 37.66 -7.07 24.28
N ILE A 444 37.50 -7.09 22.95
CA ILE A 444 38.34 -7.88 22.05
C ILE A 444 38.45 -7.07 20.74
N ASP A 445 39.65 -6.58 20.43
CA ASP A 445 40.04 -6.07 19.11
C ASP A 445 40.18 -7.26 18.14
N GLU A 446 39.65 -7.15 16.92
CA GLU A 446 40.44 -7.25 15.69
C GLU A 446 39.61 -6.93 14.43
N ASP A 447 40.17 -6.01 13.64
CA ASP A 447 40.25 -6.00 12.19
C ASP A 447 38.99 -6.08 11.29
N GLY A 448 38.81 -4.99 10.54
CA GLY A 448 38.92 -5.13 9.09
C GLY A 448 37.71 -4.73 8.25
N MET A 449 37.97 -3.76 7.36
CA MET A 449 37.28 -3.48 6.08
C MET A 449 36.20 -2.39 6.08
N SER A 450 36.73 -1.18 5.87
CA SER A 450 36.15 -0.09 5.08
C SER A 450 35.51 -0.55 3.75
N ASN A 451 34.37 0.05 3.40
CA ASN A 451 34.11 0.48 2.01
C ASN A 451 33.19 1.71 1.99
N GLU A 452 33.82 2.79 1.57
CA GLU A 452 33.30 4.13 1.30
C GLU A 452 32.75 4.17 -0.13
N ILE A 453 31.46 4.53 -0.32
CA ILE A 453 30.94 4.99 -1.61
C ILE A 453 29.96 6.16 -1.41
N GLY A 454 30.50 7.36 -1.62
CA GLY A 454 29.97 8.42 -2.50
C GLY A 454 28.49 8.80 -2.44
N HIS A 455 28.21 9.96 -1.85
CA HIS A 455 27.07 10.81 -2.22
C HIS A 455 27.33 11.48 -3.57
N ALA A 456 26.29 11.53 -4.42
CA ALA A 456 26.19 12.48 -5.52
C ALA A 456 24.83 13.22 -5.46
N PRO A 457 24.80 14.54 -5.77
CA PRO A 457 23.72 15.44 -5.38
C PRO A 457 22.59 15.51 -6.42
N SER A 458 21.37 15.74 -5.92
CA SER A 458 20.22 16.12 -6.74
C SER A 458 20.27 17.63 -7.04
N THR A 459 20.52 17.99 -8.30
CA THR A 459 20.44 19.38 -8.75
C THR A 459 18.99 19.75 -9.08
N SER A 460 18.41 20.64 -8.28
CA SER A 460 17.23 21.42 -8.63
C SER A 460 17.60 22.48 -9.67
N ARG A 461 16.90 22.50 -10.80
CA ARG A 461 16.90 23.66 -11.70
C ARG A 461 15.51 24.29 -11.65
N ASP A 462 15.45 25.41 -10.94
CA ASP A 462 14.45 26.44 -11.14
C ASP A 462 14.64 27.07 -12.53
N LEU A 463 13.58 27.15 -13.32
CA LEU A 463 13.48 28.10 -14.42
C LEU A 463 12.13 28.80 -14.34
N ASP A 464 12.23 30.04 -13.88
CA ASP A 464 11.25 31.10 -13.92
C ASP A 464 11.30 31.73 -15.32
N VAL A 465 10.21 31.70 -16.10
CA VAL A 465 10.03 32.55 -17.29
C VAL A 465 8.58 32.99 -17.39
N SER A 466 8.38 34.28 -17.16
CA SER A 466 7.16 35.03 -17.45
C SER A 466 7.12 35.53 -18.90
N ARG A 467 5.92 35.47 -19.49
CA ARG A 467 5.33 36.35 -20.54
C ARG A 467 6.07 36.58 -21.87
N SER A 468 5.39 36.23 -22.97
CA SER A 468 4.75 37.20 -23.88
C SER A 468 3.87 36.50 -24.92
N ASN A 469 2.72 37.13 -25.22
CA ASN A 469 1.88 36.84 -26.37
C ASN A 469 2.59 37.29 -27.64
N GLU A 470 2.57 36.48 -28.69
CA GLU A 470 2.49 37.02 -30.05
C GLU A 470 1.75 36.05 -30.98
N LYS A 471 0.74 36.64 -31.62
CA LYS A 471 -0.16 36.11 -32.61
C LYS A 471 0.50 36.28 -33.97
N LEU A 472 0.63 35.22 -34.76
CA LEU A 472 0.89 35.34 -36.20
C LEU A 472 0.32 34.15 -36.97
N GLU A 473 -0.48 34.51 -37.97
CA GLU A 473 -1.10 33.68 -39.00
C GLU A 473 -0.07 33.22 -40.04
N GLY A 474 -0.38 32.13 -40.75
CA GLY A 474 0.38 31.66 -41.93
C GLY A 474 0.37 30.13 -41.98
N SER A 475 -0.67 29.48 -42.53
CA SER A 475 -0.99 29.31 -43.96
C SER A 475 -0.10 28.28 -44.68
N LEU A 476 -0.80 27.25 -45.16
CA LEU A 476 -0.61 26.47 -46.39
C LEU A 476 0.30 25.21 -46.41
N ASP A 477 -0.37 24.17 -46.90
CA ASP A 477 0.06 23.05 -47.74
C ASP A 477 0.91 21.92 -47.14
N ASN A 478 0.39 20.68 -47.13
CA ASN A 478 0.50 19.83 -48.32
C ASN A 478 -0.28 18.51 -48.20
N MET A 479 -0.54 17.94 -49.36
CA MET A 479 -1.62 17.05 -49.73
C MET A 479 -1.51 15.58 -49.29
N SER A 480 -2.70 15.02 -49.04
CA SER A 480 -3.06 13.63 -49.32
C SER A 480 -3.03 13.36 -50.83
N SER A 481 -2.48 12.22 -51.27
CA SER A 481 -3.25 11.20 -52.03
C SER A 481 -2.38 10.25 -52.87
N ARG A 482 -2.97 9.07 -53.13
CA ARG A 482 -2.73 8.12 -54.24
C ARG A 482 -1.50 7.20 -54.11
N SER A 483 -1.53 5.92 -54.51
CA SER A 483 -2.54 5.13 -55.22
C SER A 483 -2.16 3.63 -55.19
N ARG A 484 -3.19 2.78 -55.24
CA ARG A 484 -3.15 1.33 -55.52
C ARG A 484 -2.62 0.99 -56.91
N SER A 485 -2.17 -0.27 -57.03
CA SER A 485 -2.19 -1.23 -58.18
C SER A 485 -0.79 -1.85 -58.37
N ARG A 486 -0.55 -3.11 -58.71
CA ARG A 486 -1.31 -4.36 -58.95
C ARG A 486 -0.23 -5.46 -59.15
N SER A 487 -0.46 -6.66 -58.59
CA SER A 487 0.03 -8.06 -58.85
C SER A 487 0.99 -8.40 -60.02
N PRO A 488 1.47 -9.66 -60.20
CA PRO A 488 1.43 -10.89 -59.35
C PRO A 488 2.74 -11.74 -59.36
N ASN A 489 2.74 -12.87 -58.63
CA ASN A 489 3.36 -14.20 -58.90
C ASN A 489 3.68 -14.86 -57.54
N GLY A 490 3.31 -16.10 -57.18
CA GLY A 490 2.93 -17.28 -57.95
C GLY A 490 4.04 -18.33 -57.88
N ALA A 491 3.95 -19.30 -56.95
CA ALA A 491 4.56 -20.66 -56.91
C ALA A 491 4.79 -21.09 -55.44
N THR A 492 4.03 -22.02 -54.83
CA THR A 492 4.04 -23.49 -54.93
C THR A 492 5.30 -24.19 -54.39
N GLY A 493 5.10 -25.02 -53.36
CA GLY A 493 6.06 -25.99 -52.80
C GLY A 493 5.69 -26.28 -51.34
N SER A 494 4.72 -27.13 -50.98
CA SER A 494 4.55 -28.57 -51.21
C SER A 494 5.62 -29.45 -50.55
N LEU A 495 5.21 -30.09 -49.45
CA LEU A 495 5.55 -31.44 -48.97
C LEU A 495 7.03 -31.72 -48.58
N LYS A 496 7.28 -32.07 -47.31
CA LYS A 496 7.10 -33.45 -46.80
C LYS A 496 7.40 -33.53 -45.29
N GLU A 497 6.45 -34.14 -44.58
CA GLU A 497 6.62 -34.84 -43.32
C GLU A 497 7.68 -35.94 -43.44
N VAL A 498 8.44 -36.16 -42.37
CA VAL A 498 8.86 -37.50 -41.94
C VAL A 498 8.71 -37.57 -40.42
N THR A 499 7.61 -38.19 -39.98
CA THR A 499 7.41 -38.81 -38.68
C THR A 499 8.12 -40.15 -38.61
N THR A 500 8.74 -40.48 -37.47
CA THR A 500 8.73 -41.80 -36.77
C THR A 500 9.55 -41.66 -35.47
N LEU A 501 8.99 -41.78 -34.25
CA LEU A 501 8.57 -42.98 -33.49
C LEU A 501 9.75 -43.98 -33.32
N SER A 502 10.16 -44.51 -32.16
CA SER A 502 9.62 -44.53 -30.79
C SER A 502 10.61 -45.23 -29.81
N ILE A 503 10.41 -45.00 -28.50
CA ILE A 503 10.43 -45.96 -27.35
C ILE A 503 11.74 -46.66 -26.93
N TRP A 504 12.12 -46.50 -25.64
CA TRP A 504 12.42 -47.56 -24.63
C TRP A 504 12.39 -46.89 -23.23
N LEU A 505 11.38 -47.10 -22.38
CA LEU A 505 11.21 -48.15 -21.35
C LEU A 505 11.96 -47.92 -20.02
N GLY A 506 11.17 -47.79 -18.94
CA GLY A 506 11.44 -48.45 -17.67
C GLY A 506 11.81 -47.56 -16.48
N ALA A 507 10.91 -47.43 -15.50
CA ALA A 507 11.10 -47.99 -14.16
C ALA A 507 9.88 -47.74 -13.26
N VAL A 508 9.32 -48.85 -12.79
CA VAL A 508 8.35 -48.98 -11.72
C VAL A 508 9.04 -48.78 -10.37
N SER A 509 8.42 -48.10 -9.42
CA SER A 509 8.62 -48.38 -7.99
C SER A 509 7.37 -48.05 -7.18
N LEU A 510 6.96 -49.05 -6.41
CA LEU A 510 5.75 -49.22 -5.64
C LEU A 510 6.18 -49.47 -4.18
N VAL A 511 5.91 -48.54 -3.26
CA VAL A 511 5.81 -48.77 -1.79
C VAL A 511 5.02 -47.55 -1.26
N LEU A 512 3.85 -47.67 -0.63
CA LEU A 512 3.76 -47.93 0.81
C LEU A 512 2.33 -48.27 1.25
N ALA A 513 2.32 -49.19 2.19
CA ALA A 513 1.18 -49.82 2.85
C ALA A 513 0.58 -48.96 3.97
N LEU A 514 -0.73 -49.17 4.17
CA LEU A 514 -1.44 -49.32 5.46
C LEU A 514 -1.13 -48.36 6.62
N ARG A 515 -2.18 -47.66 7.09
CA ARG A 515 -2.83 -48.06 8.36
C ARG A 515 -4.19 -47.40 8.56
N ARG A 516 -5.15 -48.26 8.91
CA ARG A 516 -6.50 -47.99 9.39
C ARG A 516 -6.50 -48.32 10.88
N ASN A 517 -6.90 -47.37 11.71
CA ASN A 517 -7.67 -47.55 12.95
C ASN A 517 -8.17 -46.20 13.41
#